data_AF-A0A373VNY0-F1
#
_entry.id   AF-A0A373VNY0-F1
#
_cell.length_a   1.000
_cell.length_b   1.000
_cell.length_c   1.000
_cell.angle_alpha   90.00
_cell.angle_beta   90.00
_cell.angle_gamma   90.00
#
_symmetry.space_group_name_H-M   'P 1'
#
loop_
_entity.id
_entity.type
_entity.pdbx_description
1 polymer ?
#
loop_
_entity_poly.entity_id
_entity_poly.type
_entity_poly.pdbx_seq_one_letter_code
_entity_poly.pdbx_strand_id
1 'polypeptide(L)' 'MEEKILDFIMEYAQENENVPFQVIEETFNIQMDESLRSIISDAIWDRDNVSDVVIENEGYVISCFED' A
#
# COMPACT_ATOMS: atom_id res chain seq x y z
N MET A 1 13.58 4.96 -0.94
CA MET A 1 13.06 4.25 0.26
C MET A 1 11.57 4.08 0.08
N GLU A 2 10.86 5.17 -0.21
CA GLU A 2 9.47 5.18 -0.67
C GLU A 2 9.16 4.20 -1.81
N GLU A 3 9.94 4.21 -2.90
CA GLU A 3 9.77 3.25 -4.01
C GLU A 3 9.79 1.77 -3.57
N LYS A 4 10.64 1.40 -2.61
CA LYS A 4 10.72 0.01 -2.12
C LYS A 4 9.50 -0.40 -1.32
N ILE A 5 8.92 0.53 -0.56
CA ILE A 5 7.69 0.29 0.19
C ILE A 5 6.53 0.14 -0.79
N LEU A 6 6.46 1.01 -1.80
CA LEU A 6 5.44 0.93 -2.84
C LEU A 6 5.52 -0.38 -3.62
N ASP A 7 6.71 -0.80 -4.05
CA ASP A 7 6.88 -2.07 -4.75
C ASP A 7 6.46 -3.25 -3.87
N PHE A 8 6.85 -3.25 -2.59
CA PHE A 8 6.42 -4.27 -1.63
C PHE A 8 4.90 -4.33 -1.47
N ILE A 9 4.24 -3.17 -1.32
CA ILE A 9 2.79 -3.08 -1.19
C ILE A 9 2.11 -3.61 -2.46
N MET A 10 2.58 -3.21 -3.64
CA MET A 10 2.00 -3.66 -4.90
C MET A 10 2.19 -5.17 -5.12
N GLU A 11 3.36 -5.72 -4.79
CA GLU A 11 3.61 -7.17 -4.83
C GLU A 11 2.69 -7.91 -3.85
N TYR A 12 2.53 -7.40 -2.62
CA TYR A 12 1.63 -7.99 -1.64
C TYR A 12 0.17 -7.92 -2.10
N ALA A 13 -0.23 -6.80 -2.72
CA ALA A 13 -1.57 -6.53 -3.23
C ALA A 13 -1.97 -7.46 -4.38
N GLN A 14 -1.00 -7.95 -5.15
CA GLN A 14 -1.26 -8.93 -6.23
C GLN A 14 -1.70 -10.29 -5.69
N GLU A 15 -1.18 -10.69 -4.53
CA GLU A 15 -1.52 -11.97 -3.91
C GLU A 15 -2.64 -11.84 -2.85
N ASN A 16 -2.82 -10.64 -2.29
CA ASN A 16 -3.78 -10.36 -1.22
C ASN A 16 -4.44 -8.99 -1.45
N GLU A 17 -5.77 -8.93 -1.49
CA GLU A 17 -6.50 -7.66 -1.71
C GLU A 17 -6.25 -6.60 -0.61
N ASN A 18 -5.78 -7.02 0.57
CA ASN A 18 -5.46 -6.15 1.70
C ASN A 18 -3.98 -6.30 2.09
N VAL A 19 -3.29 -5.16 2.22
CA VAL A 19 -1.91 -5.05 2.69
C VAL A 19 -1.90 -4.46 4.10
N PRO A 20 -1.67 -5.27 5.15
CA PRO A 20 -1.69 -4.79 6.52
C PRO A 20 -0.51 -3.85 6.83
N PHE A 21 -0.76 -2.77 7.57
CA PHE A 21 0.31 -1.83 7.96
C PHE A 21 1.39 -2.52 8.79
N GLN A 22 0.98 -3.44 9.68
CA GLN A 22 1.91 -4.18 10.52
C GLN A 22 2.98 -4.91 9.69
N VAL A 23 2.60 -5.50 8.55
CA VAL A 23 3.55 -6.22 7.68
C VAL A 23 4.59 -5.25 7.11
N ILE A 24 4.16 -4.04 6.72
CA ILE A 24 5.05 -2.99 6.22
C ILE A 24 5.97 -2.50 7.35
N GLU A 25 5.41 -2.25 8.53
CA GLU A 25 6.14 -1.82 9.73
C GLU A 25 7.23 -2.83 10.12
N GLU A 26 6.91 -4.12 10.16
CA GLU A 26 7.87 -5.19 10.48
C GLU A 26 8.93 -5.36 9.38
N THR A 27 8.55 -5.27 8.11
CA THR A 27 9.46 -5.47 6.98
C THR A 27 10.49 -4.35 6.87
N PHE A 28 10.06 -3.11 7.03
CA PHE A 28 10.91 -1.92 6.88
C PHE A 28 11.44 -1.38 8.21
N ASN A 29 11.00 -1.94 9.33
CA ASN A 29 11.29 -1.47 10.69
C ASN A 29 10.96 0.03 10.84
N ILE A 30 9.76 0.41 10.40
CA ILE A 30 9.21 1.78 10.44
C ILE A 30 7.88 1.80 11.17
N GLN A 31 7.38 2.99 11.48
CA GLN A 31 6.02 3.19 11.98
C GLN A 31 5.17 3.84 10.88
N MET A 32 4.04 3.22 10.55
CA MET A 32 3.06 3.73 9.59
C MET A 32 2.16 4.74 10.31
N ASP A 33 2.60 5.99 10.42
CA ASP A 33 1.78 7.09 10.93
C ASP A 33 0.75 7.58 9.89
N GLU A 34 -0.20 8.41 10.30
CA GLU A 34 -1.25 8.92 9.40
C GLU A 34 -0.70 9.70 8.19
N SER A 35 0.40 10.43 8.36
CA SER A 35 1.01 11.22 7.28
C SER A 35 1.66 10.31 6.25
N LEU A 36 2.43 9.32 6.70
CA LEU A 36 3.08 8.33 5.85
C LEU A 36 2.02 7.47 5.16
N ARG A 37 0.94 7.13 5.88
CA ARG A 37 -0.18 6.40 5.31
C ARG A 37 -0.79 7.13 4.12
N SER A 38 -1.02 8.44 4.27
CA SER A 38 -1.56 9.30 3.21
C SER A 38 -0.58 9.43 2.04
N ILE A 39 0.71 9.68 2.30
CA ILE A 39 1.72 9.84 1.25
C ILE A 39 1.82 8.56 0.39
N ILE A 40 1.88 7.40 1.04
CA ILE A 40 1.93 6.11 0.35
C ILE A 40 0.63 5.87 -0.41
N SER A 41 -0.53 6.21 0.16
CA SER A 41 -1.82 6.07 -0.52
C SER A 41 -1.87 6.87 -1.82
N ASP A 42 -1.41 8.13 -1.79
CA ASP A 42 -1.34 8.98 -2.98
C ASP A 42 -0.39 8.37 -4.02
N ALA A 43 0.76 7.86 -3.59
CA ALA A 43 1.73 7.25 -4.50
C ALA A 43 1.27 5.88 -5.07
N ILE A 44 0.41 5.14 -4.36
CA ILE A 44 -0.25 3.94 -4.89
C ILE A 44 -1.29 4.34 -5.94
N TRP A 45 -2.08 5.38 -5.67
CA TRP A 45 -3.10 5.89 -6.60
C TRP A 45 -2.49 6.39 -7.92
N ASP A 46 -1.28 6.96 -7.86
CA ASP A 46 -0.55 7.40 -9.04
C ASP A 46 -0.08 6.25 -9.95
N ARG A 47 -0.27 4.98 -9.57
CA ARG A 47 0.09 3.82 -10.41
C ARG A 47 -0.98 3.56 -11.46
N ASP A 48 -0.55 3.38 -12.71
CA ASP A 48 -1.44 3.17 -13.87
C ASP A 48 -2.35 1.93 -13.78
N ASN A 49 -1.99 0.94 -12.96
CA ASN A 49 -2.72 -0.32 -12.81
C ASN A 49 -3.69 -0.35 -11.62
N VAL A 50 -3.77 0.73 -10.84
CA VAL A 50 -4.64 0.84 -9.66
C VAL A 50 -5.93 1.57 -10.04
N SER A 51 -7.06 0.94 -9.76
CA SER A 51 -8.39 1.53 -9.93
C SER A 51 -8.90 2.21 -8.66
N ASP A 52 -8.62 1.65 -7.49
CA ASP A 52 -9.05 2.23 -6.22
C ASP A 52 -8.06 1.91 -5.08
N VAL A 53 -7.91 2.84 -4.13
CA VAL A 53 -7.16 2.62 -2.90
C VAL A 53 -7.94 3.12 -1.70
N VAL A 54 -8.16 2.25 -0.72
CA VAL A 54 -8.86 2.59 0.52
C VAL A 54 -7.95 2.30 1.69
N ILE A 55 -7.75 3.31 2.53
CA ILE A 55 -7.04 3.16 3.80
C ILE A 55 -8.05 2.67 4.84
N GLU A 56 -7.95 1.40 5.22
CA GLU A 56 -8.70 0.84 6.35
C GLU A 56 -7.89 0.98 7.65
N ASN A 57 -8.52 0.73 8.80
CA ASN A 57 -7.87 0.94 10.12
C ASN A 57 -6.53 0.20 10.27
N GLU A 58 -6.35 -0.92 9.56
CA GLU A 58 -5.22 -1.83 9.75
C GLU A 58 -4.44 -2.12 8.46
N GLY A 59 -4.78 -1.51 7.31
CA GLY A 59 -4.11 -1.78 6.04
C GLY A 59 -4.62 -0.98 4.85
N TYR A 60 -3.95 -1.15 3.70
CA TYR A 60 -4.42 -0.67 2.40
C TYR A 60 -5.24 -1.75 1.72
N VAL A 61 -6.42 -1.39 1.24
CA VAL A 61 -7.20 -2.20 0.31
C VAL A 61 -7.00 -1.61 -1.07
N ILE A 62 -6.39 -2.39 -1.97
CA ILE A 62 -5.99 -1.92 -3.30
C ILE A 62 -6.78 -2.72 -4.32
N SER A 63 -7.53 -2.01 -5.16
CA SER A 63 -8.24 -2.58 -6.28
C SER A 63 -7.50 -2.24 -7.56
N CYS A 64 -7.06 -3.25 -8.30
CA CYS A 64 -6.43 -3.08 -9.61
C CYS A 64 -7.48 -3.16 -10.72
N PHE A 65 -7.20 -2.56 -11.87
CA PHE A 65 -8.04 -2.79 -13.06
C PHE A 65 -7.95 -4.27 -13.45
N GLU A 66 -9.10 -4.91 -13.68
CA GLU A 66 -9.14 -6.24 -14.32
C GLU A 66 -8.71 -6.07 -15.80
N ASP A 67 -7.67 -6.80 -16.21
CA ASP A 67 -7.21 -6.89 -17.62
C ASP A 67 -8.29 -7.48 -18.56
#